data_AF-A0A3D4B4L3-F1
#
_entry.id   AF-A0A3D4B4L3-F1
#
_cell.length_a   1.000
_cell.length_b   1.000
_cell.length_c   1.000
_cell.angle_alpha   90.00
_cell.angle_beta   90.00
_cell.angle_gamma   90.00
#
_symmetry.space_group_name_H-M   'P 1'
#
loop_
_entity.id
_entity.type
_entity.pdbx_description
1 polymer ?
#
loop_
_entity_poly.entity_id
_entity_poly.type
_entity_poly.pdbx_seq_one_letter_code
_entity_poly.pdbx_strand_id
1 'polypeptide(L)' 'AGLKTLMHGYGTNIEGEWEEVFAAVKKCHEVVHTMGAPRISTTIRLGTRTDRAQTIEDKIKSVEAKLKNKN' A
#
# COMPACT_ATOMS: atom_id res chain seq x y z
N ALA A 1 7.91 11.18 -0.38
CA ALA A 1 6.45 11.33 -0.45
C ALA A 1 5.94 11.21 0.97
N GLY A 2 5.14 12.15 1.48
CA GLY A 2 4.61 12.13 2.85
C GLY A 2 3.52 11.06 3.07
N LEU A 3 3.55 9.98 2.31
CA LEU A 3 2.56 8.92 2.31
C LEU A 3 2.73 8.04 3.54
N LYS A 4 1.61 7.52 4.03
CA LYS A 4 1.64 6.55 5.12
C LYS A 4 2.09 5.20 4.56
N THR A 5 3.22 4.71 5.05
CA THR A 5 3.80 3.44 4.59
C THR A 5 4.06 2.49 5.74
N LEU A 6 3.77 1.21 5.53
CA LEU A 6 4.09 0.14 6.46
C LEU A 6 4.71 -1.04 5.72
N MET A 7 5.97 -1.35 6.04
CA MET A 7 6.69 -2.47 5.43
C MET A 7 6.33 -3.80 6.11
N HIS A 8 6.24 -4.86 5.32
CA HIS A 8 6.08 -6.24 5.79
C HIS A 8 6.89 -7.20 4.89
N GLY A 9 6.98 -8.47 5.28
CA GLY A 9 7.85 -9.45 4.60
C GLY A 9 7.52 -9.77 3.14
N TYR A 10 6.44 -9.23 2.59
CA TYR A 10 6.01 -9.47 1.20
C TYR A 10 5.70 -8.17 0.43
N GLY A 11 6.10 -7.02 0.96
CA GLY A 11 5.85 -5.74 0.30
C GLY A 11 5.76 -4.57 1.27
N THR A 12 5.24 -3.46 0.74
CA THR A 12 4.98 -2.25 1.51
C THR A 12 3.54 -1.85 1.27
N ASN A 13 2.78 -1.71 2.35
CA ASN A 13 1.49 -1.08 2.29
C ASN A 13 1.69 0.43 2.16
N ILE A 14 0.94 1.04 1.24
CA ILE A 14 0.96 2.48 0.98
C ILE A 14 -0.48 2.96 1.05
N GLU A 15 -0.74 4.01 1.81
CA GLU A 15 -2.04 4.66 1.93
C GLU A 15 -1.91 6.17 1.64
N GLY A 16 -2.87 6.68 0.86
CA GLY A 16 -2.95 8.08 0.48
C GLY A 16 -3.80 8.27 -0.77
N GLU A 17 -3.76 9.48 -1.31
CA GLU A 17 -4.49 9.84 -2.52
C GLU A 17 -3.95 9.12 -3.75
N TRP A 18 -4.86 8.83 -4.69
CA TRP A 18 -4.56 8.03 -5.89
C TRP A 18 -3.33 8.55 -6.63
N GLU A 19 -3.31 9.84 -6.94
CA GLU A 19 -2.25 10.46 -7.73
C GLU A 19 -0.90 10.42 -7.00
N GLU A 20 -0.89 10.64 -5.69
CA GLU A 20 0.33 10.64 -4.88
C GLU A 20 0.93 9.23 -4.75
N VAL A 21 0.08 8.23 -4.51
CA VAL A 21 0.50 6.83 -4.39
C VAL A 21 1.14 6.35 -5.68
N PHE A 22 0.48 6.58 -6.82
CA PHE A 22 1.00 6.13 -8.10
C PHE A 22 2.20 6.96 -8.59
N ALA A 23 2.27 8.25 -8.26
CA ALA A 23 3.47 9.04 -8.50
C ALA A 23 4.68 8.48 -7.73
N ALA A 24 4.50 8.03 -6.49
CA ALA A 24 5.55 7.38 -5.72
C ALA A 24 5.98 6.05 -6.35
N VAL A 25 5.04 5.19 -6.75
CA VAL A 25 5.33 3.92 -7.43
C VAL A 25 6.11 4.15 -8.73
N LYS A 26 5.68 5.12 -9.55
CA LYS A 26 6.37 5.50 -10.78
C LYS A 26 7.81 5.93 -10.52
N LYS A 27 8.01 6.82 -9.55
CA LYS A 27 9.35 7.30 -9.18
C LYS A 27 10.27 6.15 -8.73
N CYS A 28 9.74 5.16 -8.02
CA CYS A 28 10.51 3.96 -7.65
C CYS A 28 11.00 3.21 -8.91
N HIS A 29 10.14 3.04 -9.92
CA HIS A 29 10.53 2.39 -11.18
C HIS A 29 11.59 3.19 -11.93
N GLU A 30 11.41 4.50 -12.06
CA GLU A 30 12.37 5.39 -12.74
C GLU A 30 13.77 5.32 -12.12
N VAL A 31 13.84 5.33 -10.78
CA VAL A 31 15.12 5.21 -10.05
C VAL A 31 15.76 3.85 -10.27
N VAL A 32 15.00 2.77 -10.16
CA VAL A 32 15.53 1.40 -10.34
C VAL A 32 15.98 1.16 -11.79
N HIS A 33 15.29 1.74 -12.77
CA HIS A 33 15.76 1.74 -14.16
C HIS A 33 17.06 2.53 -14.33
N THR A 34 17.18 3.69 -13.67
CA THR A 34 18.42 4.50 -13.67
C THR A 34 19.60 3.73 -13.06
N MET A 35 19.32 2.79 -12.14
CA MET A 35 20.31 1.88 -11.57
C MET A 35 20.70 0.71 -12.49
N GLY A 36 20.16 0.64 -13.70
CA GLY A 36 20.54 -0.34 -14.73
C GLY A 36 19.62 -1.56 -14.84
N ALA A 37 18.51 -1.62 -14.09
CA ALA A 37 17.55 -2.71 -14.25
C ALA A 37 16.77 -2.54 -15.57
N PRO A 38 16.87 -3.48 -16.54
CA PRO A 38 16.19 -3.32 -17.84
C PRO A 38 14.68 -3.60 -17.75
N ARG A 39 14.23 -4.35 -16.74
CA ARG A 39 12.83 -4.69 -16.52
C ARG A 39 12.54 -4.77 -15.03
N ILE A 40 11.42 -4.18 -14.62
CA ILE A 40 10.89 -4.24 -13.26
C ILE A 40 9.51 -4.91 -13.32
N SER A 41 9.26 -5.87 -12.44
CA SER A 41 7.93 -6.44 -12.23
C SER A 41 7.39 -5.95 -10.89
N THR A 42 6.13 -5.51 -10.86
CA THR A 42 5.50 -5.04 -9.62
C THR A 42 4.10 -5.59 -9.51
N THR A 43 3.80 -6.19 -8.36
CA THR A 43 2.48 -6.72 -8.03
C THR A 43 1.81 -5.75 -7.07
N ILE A 44 0.65 -5.19 -7.45
CA ILE A 44 -0.10 -4.25 -6.64
C ILE A 44 -1.47 -4.85 -6.35
N ARG A 45 -1.83 -4.94 -5.06
CA ARG A 45 -3.21 -5.16 -4.62
C ARG A 45 -3.76 -3.81 -4.16
N LEU A 46 -4.75 -3.30 -4.88
CA LEU A 46 -5.33 -1.98 -4.65
C LEU A 46 -6.82 -2.09 -4.32
N GLY A 47 -7.28 -1.25 -3.40
CA GLY A 47 -8.70 -1.08 -3.11
C GLY A 47 -9.01 0.37 -2.76
N THR A 48 -9.93 0.97 -3.51
CA THR A 48 -10.55 2.25 -3.21
C THR A 48 -11.98 2.02 -2.74
N ARG A 49 -12.54 2.98 -2.00
CA ARG A 49 -13.93 2.92 -1.53
C ARG A 49 -14.50 4.32 -1.41
N THR A 50 -15.81 4.48 -1.65
CA THR A 50 -16.52 5.77 -1.59
C THR A 50 -17.56 5.82 -0.48
N ASP A 51 -17.84 4.70 0.18
CA ASP A 51 -18.89 4.54 1.18
C ASP A 51 -18.46 5.01 2.58
N ARG A 52 -17.16 4.98 2.89
CA ARG A 52 -16.59 5.50 4.15
C ARG A 52 -15.09 5.72 4.04
N ALA A 53 -14.57 6.66 4.84
CA ALA A 53 -13.14 6.73 5.12
C ALA A 53 -12.73 5.53 6.00
N GLN A 54 -11.61 4.89 5.65
CA GLN A 54 -11.07 3.77 6.43
C GLN A 54 -9.57 3.65 6.19
N THR A 55 -8.80 3.63 7.27
CA THR A 55 -7.34 3.40 7.22
C THR A 55 -6.99 1.92 7.19
N ILE A 56 -5.73 1.59 6.87
CA ILE A 56 -5.19 0.23 6.98
C ILE A 56 -5.26 -0.26 8.42
N GLU A 57 -4.95 0.56 9.43
CA GLU A 57 -5.07 0.14 10.83
C GLU A 57 -6.51 -0.20 11.22
N ASP A 58 -7.51 0.53 10.69
CA ASP A 58 -8.91 0.21 10.94
C ASP A 58 -9.29 -1.16 10.37
N LYS A 59 -8.69 -1.56 9.24
CA LYS A 59 -8.87 -2.91 8.68
C LYS A 59 -8.28 -3.97 9.60
N ILE A 60 -7.07 -3.76 10.12
CA ILE A 60 -6.41 -4.70 11.04
C ILE A 60 -7.22 -4.84 12.33
N LYS A 61 -7.57 -3.72 12.97
CA LYS A 61 -8.41 -3.68 14.18
C LYS A 61 -9.74 -4.39 13.98
N SER A 62 -10.37 -4.20 12.82
CA SER A 62 -11.64 -4.88 12.50
C SER A 62 -11.49 -6.40 12.43
N VAL A 63 -10.36 -6.92 11.95
CA VAL A 63 -10.09 -8.36 11.92
C VAL A 63 -9.80 -8.87 13.32
N GLU A 64 -8.94 -8.19 14.07
CA GLU A 64 -8.60 -8.55 15.45
C GLU A 64 -9.82 -8.61 16.36
N ALA A 65 -10.71 -7.62 16.27
CA ALA A 65 -11.96 -7.60 17.03
C ALA A 65 -12.87 -8.79 16.69
N LYS A 66 -12.98 -9.14 15.42
CA LYS A 66 -13.78 -10.30 14.97
C LYS A 66 -13.17 -11.64 15.36
N LEU A 67 -11.84 -11.73 15.44
CA LEU A 67 -11.15 -12.91 15.94
C LEU A 67 -11.38 -13.12 17.43
N LYS A 68 -11.35 -12.04 18.23
CA LYS A 68 -11.62 -12.09 19.68
C LYS A 68 -13.05 -12.53 20.00
N ASN A 69 -14.03 -12.13 19.19
CA ASN A 69 -15.45 -12.50 19.39
C ASN A 69 -15.79 -13.94 18.93
N LYS A 70 -14.81 -14.71 18.44
CA LYS A 70 -14.99 -16.10 18.00
C LYS A 70 -14.56 -17.15 19.04
N ASN A 71 -14.01 -16.70 20.16
CA ASN A 71 -13.63 -17.51 21.33
C ASN A 71 -14.51 -17.14 22.53
#